data_AF-A0A3Q0GDL8-F1
#
_entry.id   AF-A0A3Q0GDL8-F1
#
_cell.length_a   1.000
_cell.length_b   1.000
_cell.length_c   1.000
_cell.angle_alpha   90.00
_cell.angle_beta   90.00
_cell.angle_gamma   90.00
#
_symmetry.space_group_name_H-M   'P 1'
#
loop_
_entity.id
_entity.type
_entity.pdbx_description
1 polymer ?
#
loop_
_entity_poly.entity_id
_entity_poly.type
_entity_poly.pdbx_seq_one_letter_code
_entity_poly.pdbx_strand_id
1 'polypeptide(L)'
;MVLSHYPGEVVNAGRIGLTIILSGMVGALISGIWLDKTKTYKYTTLVVYIMSLVGLVVYTFTLSLGHLWVVFVTAGALGFFMTGYLPLGFEYAAELTYPESEGTSSGLLNVSAQVFGIIFTISQGQIMDHFGTWAGNIFLCSFLLVGTIITAFIKADLRRQQANLESEQTDVSRDVHPAFPKLSATLASKVHKLSSLLTRIAAFWKTMPPSTR
;
A
#
# COMPACT_ATOMS: atom_id res chain seq x y z
N MET A 1 -22.80 -2.93 18.30
CA MET A 1 -21.92 -2.26 19.28
C MET A 1 -22.50 -0.97 19.86
N VAL A 2 -22.75 0.08 19.06
CA VAL A 2 -23.29 1.34 19.63
C VAL A 2 -24.75 1.18 20.10
N LEU A 3 -25.59 0.54 19.30
CA LEU A 3 -27.01 0.31 19.60
C LEU A 3 -27.26 -0.62 20.80
N SER A 4 -26.30 -1.47 21.17
CA SER A 4 -26.42 -2.32 22.36
C SER A 4 -26.15 -1.54 23.65
N HIS A 5 -25.44 -0.41 23.59
CA HIS A 5 -25.16 0.46 24.73
C HIS A 5 -26.08 1.70 24.76
N TYR A 6 -26.59 2.15 23.60
CA TYR A 6 -27.48 3.30 23.47
C TYR A 6 -28.76 2.91 22.69
N PRO A 7 -29.72 2.23 23.34
CA PRO A 7 -30.98 1.85 22.69
C PRO A 7 -31.82 3.08 22.33
N GLY A 8 -32.35 3.14 21.10
CA GLY A 8 -33.13 4.27 20.57
C GLY A 8 -32.31 5.34 19.82
N GLU A 9 -30.98 5.27 19.89
CA GLU A 9 -30.06 6.27 19.32
C GLU A 9 -29.53 5.88 17.93
N VAL A 10 -30.38 5.33 17.08
CA VAL A 10 -30.01 4.84 15.73
C VAL A 10 -29.43 5.96 14.86
N VAL A 11 -29.98 7.17 14.97
CA VAL A 11 -29.51 8.36 14.25
C VAL A 11 -28.10 8.74 14.72
N ASN A 12 -27.83 8.69 16.02
CA ASN A 12 -26.52 9.02 16.57
C ASN A 12 -25.48 7.93 16.26
N ALA A 13 -25.87 6.66 16.21
CA ALA A 13 -24.99 5.59 15.70
C ALA A 13 -24.59 5.84 14.23
N GLY A 14 -25.54 6.24 13.38
CA GLY A 14 -25.25 6.62 12.00
C GLY A 14 -24.33 7.84 11.89
N ARG A 15 -24.52 8.85 12.74
CA ARG A 15 -23.65 10.03 12.83
C ARG A 15 -22.24 9.69 13.29
N ILE A 16 -22.08 8.78 14.26
CA ILE A 16 -20.75 8.29 14.68
C ILE A 16 -20.04 7.65 13.48
N GLY A 17 -20.74 6.79 12.73
CA GLY A 17 -20.22 6.22 11.48
C GLY A 17 -19.79 7.28 10.47
N LEU A 18 -20.61 8.31 10.26
CA LEU A 18 -20.26 9.45 9.39
C LEU A 18 -19.00 10.17 9.87
N THR A 19 -18.86 10.41 11.18
CA THR A 19 -17.66 11.09 11.71
C THR A 19 -16.39 10.28 11.50
N ILE A 20 -16.44 8.95 11.63
CA ILE A 20 -15.31 8.06 11.35
C ILE A 20 -14.87 8.19 9.89
N ILE A 21 -15.83 8.21 8.96
CA ILE A 21 -15.54 8.29 7.52
C ILE A 21 -14.91 9.65 7.19
N LEU A 22 -15.52 10.76 7.65
CA LEU A 22 -15.03 12.10 7.36
C LEU A 22 -13.65 12.36 7.98
N SER A 23 -13.43 11.97 9.24
CA SER A 23 -12.12 12.09 9.86
C SER A 23 -11.09 11.20 9.17
N GLY A 24 -11.49 10.00 8.75
CA GLY A 24 -10.66 9.07 8.01
C GLY A 24 -10.21 9.60 6.65
N MET A 25 -11.10 10.29 5.92
CA MET A 25 -10.74 10.95 4.66
C MET A 25 -9.66 12.02 4.89
N VAL A 26 -9.79 12.83 5.94
CA VAL A 26 -8.78 13.83 6.30
C VAL A 26 -7.46 13.15 6.68
N GLY A 27 -7.52 12.05 7.44
CA GLY A 27 -6.37 11.24 7.81
C GLY A 27 -5.61 10.70 6.61
N ALA A 28 -6.31 10.15 5.63
CA ALA A 28 -5.72 9.64 4.39
C ALA A 28 -5.04 10.74 3.55
N LEU A 29 -5.64 11.93 3.47
CA LEU A 29 -5.04 13.06 2.76
C LEU A 29 -3.75 13.52 3.44
N ILE A 30 -3.78 13.68 4.76
CA ILE A 30 -2.61 14.13 5.52
C ILE A 30 -1.49 13.10 5.47
N SER A 31 -1.80 11.81 5.66
CA SER A 31 -0.80 10.75 5.64
C SER A 31 -0.19 10.54 4.26
N GLY A 32 -0.98 10.65 3.19
CA GLY A 32 -0.47 10.63 1.81
C GLY A 32 0.51 11.78 1.54
N ILE A 33 0.11 13.02 1.83
CA ILE A 33 0.98 14.21 1.66
C ILE A 33 2.25 14.10 2.52
N TRP A 34 2.10 13.60 3.75
CA TRP A 34 3.23 13.40 4.65
C TRP A 34 4.23 12.39 4.06
N LEU A 35 3.73 11.27 3.54
CA LEU A 35 4.57 10.21 3.01
C LEU A 35 5.27 10.62 1.71
N ASP A 36 4.59 11.36 0.84
CA ASP A 36 5.18 11.99 -0.35
C ASP A 36 6.42 12.84 0.00
N LYS A 37 6.36 13.55 1.14
CA LYS A 37 7.42 14.45 1.61
C LYS A 37 8.54 13.71 2.33
N THR A 38 8.23 12.80 3.24
CA THR A 38 9.23 12.18 4.11
C THR A 38 9.85 10.93 3.53
N LYS A 39 9.14 10.21 2.65
CA LYS A 39 9.53 8.89 2.10
C LYS A 39 9.96 7.88 3.17
N THR A 40 9.52 8.07 4.41
CA THR A 40 9.80 7.21 5.57
C THR A 40 8.64 6.23 5.78
N TYR A 41 8.45 5.34 4.82
CA TYR A 41 7.33 4.38 4.76
C TYR A 41 7.19 3.54 6.02
N LYS A 42 8.21 2.77 6.41
CA LYS A 42 8.11 1.84 7.54
C LYS A 42 7.80 2.54 8.88
N TYR A 43 8.50 3.63 9.19
CA TYR A 43 8.33 4.31 10.47
C TYR A 43 6.95 4.96 10.60
N THR A 44 6.49 5.63 9.53
CA THR A 44 5.17 6.27 9.51
C THR A 44 4.06 5.22 9.64
N THR A 45 4.16 4.13 8.87
CA THR A 45 3.22 3.00 8.93
C THR A 45 3.15 2.40 10.33
N LEU A 46 4.29 2.16 10.99
CA LEU A 46 4.33 1.59 12.34
C LEU A 46 3.71 2.51 13.39
N VAL A 47 4.04 3.81 13.36
CA VAL A 47 3.47 4.81 14.28
C VAL A 47 1.96 4.89 14.13
N VAL A 48 1.44 4.97 12.90
CA VAL A 48 0.00 5.02 12.64
C VAL A 48 -0.69 3.74 13.09
N TYR A 49 -0.04 2.58 12.95
CA TYR A 49 -0.58 1.31 13.43
C TYR A 49 -0.70 1.28 14.96
N ILE A 50 0.33 1.74 15.69
CA ILE A 50 0.28 1.84 17.16
C ILE A 50 -0.80 2.84 17.59
N MET A 51 -0.89 4.00 16.94
CA MET A 51 -1.94 4.99 17.24
C MET A 51 -3.34 4.44 16.98
N SER A 52 -3.51 3.61 15.95
CA SER A 52 -4.77 2.93 15.66
C SER A 52 -5.13 1.88 16.71
N LEU A 53 -4.14 1.13 17.22
CA LEU A 53 -4.33 0.20 18.34
C LEU A 53 -4.78 0.94 19.60
N VAL A 54 -4.07 2.02 19.97
CA VAL A 54 -4.42 2.86 21.12
C VAL A 54 -5.82 3.45 20.94
N GLY A 55 -6.14 3.97 19.74
CA GLY A 55 -7.46 4.48 19.41
C GLY A 55 -8.56 3.46 19.59
N LEU A 56 -8.34 2.19 19.18
CA LEU A 56 -9.34 1.13 19.31
C LEU A 56 -9.55 0.71 20.77
N VAL A 57 -8.47 0.67 21.57
CA VAL A 57 -8.54 0.42 23.01
C VAL A 57 -9.31 1.54 23.70
N VAL A 58 -8.97 2.80 23.43
CA VAL A 58 -9.66 3.98 23.99
C VAL A 58 -11.13 4.00 23.58
N TYR A 59 -11.45 3.70 22.31
CA TYR A 59 -12.83 3.60 21.83
C TYR A 59 -13.62 2.50 22.57
N THR A 60 -12.99 1.34 22.82
CA THR A 60 -13.59 0.23 23.58
C THR A 60 -13.96 0.64 25.00
N PHE A 61 -13.05 1.32 25.72
CA PHE A 61 -13.33 1.84 27.05
C PHE A 61 -14.31 3.02 27.04
N THR A 62 -14.32 3.82 25.98
CA THR A 62 -15.23 4.96 25.87
C THR A 62 -16.68 4.54 25.62
N LEU A 63 -16.88 3.45 24.88
CA LEU A 63 -18.19 2.85 24.66
C LEU A 63 -18.88 2.46 25.97
N SER A 64 -18.13 2.07 27.01
CA SER A 64 -18.70 1.65 28.30
C SER A 64 -18.98 2.80 29.27
N LEU A 65 -18.48 4.01 28.99
CA LEU A 65 -18.64 5.19 29.85
C LEU A 65 -20.00 5.90 29.67
N GLY A 66 -20.80 5.58 28.65
CA GLY A 66 -22.15 6.13 28.48
C GLY A 66 -22.21 7.60 28.01
N HIS A 67 -21.07 8.26 27.73
CA HIS A 67 -21.03 9.63 27.22
C HIS A 67 -20.85 9.70 25.70
N LEU A 68 -21.96 9.94 24.98
CA LEU A 68 -22.02 10.05 23.51
C LEU A 68 -20.97 11.00 22.89
N TRP A 69 -20.72 12.17 23.49
CA TRP A 69 -19.74 13.13 22.96
C TRP A 69 -18.31 12.56 22.93
N VAL A 70 -17.91 11.81 23.96
CA VAL A 70 -16.57 11.21 24.03
C VAL A 70 -16.43 10.10 22.99
N VAL A 71 -17.52 9.37 22.69
CA VAL A 71 -17.57 8.38 21.61
C VAL A 71 -17.33 9.04 20.26
N PHE A 72 -17.91 10.21 19.98
CA PHE A 72 -17.66 10.95 18.73
C PHE A 72 -16.19 11.34 18.56
N VAL A 73 -15.55 11.88 19.60
CA VAL A 73 -14.14 12.28 19.55
C VAL A 73 -13.22 11.08 19.34
N THR A 74 -13.44 10.00 20.09
CA THR A 74 -12.61 8.79 20.02
C THR A 74 -12.82 8.00 18.73
N ALA A 75 -14.06 7.92 18.24
CA ALA A 75 -14.39 7.36 16.93
C ALA A 75 -13.76 8.19 15.79
N GLY A 76 -13.82 9.52 15.87
CA GLY A 76 -13.17 10.42 14.93
C GLY A 76 -11.65 10.20 14.89
N ALA A 77 -10.99 10.13 16.05
CA ALA A 77 -9.56 9.84 16.14
C ALA A 77 -9.22 8.45 15.59
N LEU A 78 -10.00 7.43 15.93
CA LEU A 78 -9.83 6.07 15.40
C LEU A 78 -9.95 6.05 13.87
N GLY A 79 -10.97 6.70 13.31
CA GLY A 79 -11.17 6.83 11.86
C GLY A 79 -10.01 7.52 11.17
N PHE A 80 -9.50 8.61 11.75
CA PHE A 80 -8.36 9.36 11.24
C PHE A 80 -7.12 8.47 11.06
N PHE A 81 -6.75 7.71 12.09
CA PHE A 81 -5.55 6.86 12.03
C PHE A 81 -5.77 5.60 11.20
N MET A 82 -6.92 4.93 11.34
CA MET A 82 -7.22 3.69 10.61
C MET A 82 -7.34 3.90 9.11
N THR A 83 -8.03 4.95 8.66
CA THR A 83 -8.12 5.27 7.23
C THR A 83 -6.87 5.98 6.73
N GLY A 84 -6.19 6.75 7.60
CA GLY A 84 -4.86 7.30 7.31
C GLY A 84 -3.81 6.24 7.00
N TYR A 85 -3.94 5.04 7.54
CA TYR A 85 -3.09 3.89 7.22
C TYR A 85 -3.23 3.40 5.77
N LEU A 86 -4.41 3.53 5.16
CA LEU A 86 -4.69 2.96 3.85
C LEU A 86 -3.70 3.41 2.75
N PRO A 87 -3.49 4.72 2.50
CA PRO A 87 -2.53 5.18 1.50
C PRO A 87 -1.09 4.76 1.83
N LEU A 88 -0.70 4.80 3.12
CA LEU A 88 0.61 4.35 3.59
C LEU A 88 0.86 2.87 3.26
N GLY A 89 -0.15 2.03 3.46
CA GLY A 89 -0.08 0.59 3.17
C GLY A 89 0.04 0.27 1.69
N PHE A 90 -0.72 0.97 0.83
CA PHE A 90 -0.63 0.79 -0.63
C PHE A 90 0.73 1.21 -1.17
N GLU A 91 1.25 2.37 -0.76
CA GLU A 91 2.57 2.84 -1.18
C GLU A 91 3.68 1.93 -0.66
N TYR A 92 3.60 1.51 0.61
CA TYR A 92 4.60 0.61 1.18
C TYR A 92 4.60 -0.77 0.48
N ALA A 93 3.43 -1.29 0.14
CA ALA A 93 3.31 -2.54 -0.60
C ALA A 93 3.97 -2.43 -1.98
N ALA A 94 3.67 -1.37 -2.74
CA ALA A 94 4.27 -1.13 -4.05
C ALA A 94 5.80 -1.00 -4.00
N GLU A 95 6.32 -0.36 -2.94
CA GLU A 95 7.76 -0.18 -2.75
C GLU A 95 8.48 -1.52 -2.43
N LEU A 96 7.81 -2.43 -1.71
CA LEU A 96 8.33 -3.74 -1.31
C LEU A 96 8.27 -4.78 -2.46
N THR A 97 7.27 -4.68 -3.33
CA THR A 97 7.03 -5.64 -4.42
C THR A 97 7.75 -5.29 -5.72
N TYR A 98 8.51 -4.19 -5.76
CA TYR A 98 9.33 -3.83 -6.93
C TYR A 98 10.19 -5.00 -7.44
N PRO A 99 10.27 -5.26 -8.76
CA PRO A 99 9.84 -4.43 -9.90
C PRO A 99 8.43 -4.73 -10.44
N GLU A 100 7.54 -5.32 -9.63
CA GLU A 100 6.16 -5.57 -10.06
C GLU A 100 5.35 -4.28 -10.23
N SER A 101 4.30 -4.34 -11.06
CA SER A 101 3.45 -3.17 -11.30
C SER A 101 2.71 -2.75 -10.02
N GLU A 102 2.63 -1.44 -9.79
CA GLU A 102 1.92 -0.86 -8.63
C GLU A 102 0.42 -1.26 -8.65
N GLY A 103 -0.17 -1.39 -9.84
CA GLY A 103 -1.54 -1.83 -10.04
C GLY A 103 -1.77 -3.27 -9.59
N THR A 104 -0.85 -4.19 -9.90
CA THR A 104 -0.94 -5.60 -9.44
C THR A 104 -0.86 -5.68 -7.92
N SER A 105 0.10 -4.95 -7.33
CA SER A 105 0.35 -4.95 -5.87
C SER A 105 -0.87 -4.40 -5.11
N SER A 106 -1.40 -3.26 -5.56
CA SER A 106 -2.58 -2.64 -4.98
C SER A 106 -3.83 -3.50 -5.17
N GLY A 107 -3.98 -4.13 -6.34
CA GLY A 107 -5.08 -5.05 -6.63
C GLY A 107 -5.11 -6.24 -5.67
N LEU A 108 -3.97 -6.91 -5.48
CA LEU A 108 -3.86 -8.07 -4.59
C LEU A 108 -4.06 -7.68 -3.11
N LEU A 109 -3.54 -6.51 -2.70
CA LEU A 109 -3.74 -6.00 -1.36
C LEU A 109 -5.23 -5.70 -1.09
N ASN A 110 -5.93 -5.10 -2.04
CA ASN A 110 -7.35 -4.79 -1.89
C ASN A 110 -8.23 -6.05 -1.88
N VAL A 111 -7.93 -7.03 -2.73
CA VAL A 111 -8.62 -8.34 -2.71
C VAL A 111 -8.44 -8.99 -1.34
N SER A 112 -7.22 -8.99 -0.81
CA SER A 112 -6.92 -9.52 0.52
C SER A 112 -7.71 -8.77 1.60
N ALA A 113 -7.70 -7.43 1.57
CA ALA A 113 -8.42 -6.59 2.52
C ALA A 113 -9.93 -6.89 2.53
N GLN A 114 -10.55 -7.09 1.36
CA GLN A 114 -11.98 -7.39 1.27
C GLN A 114 -12.30 -8.81 1.76
N VAL A 115 -11.50 -9.81 1.40
CA VAL A 115 -11.70 -11.18 1.88
C VAL A 115 -11.59 -11.25 3.41
N PHE A 116 -10.52 -10.68 3.99
CA PHE A 116 -10.36 -10.61 5.43
C PHE A 116 -11.44 -9.74 6.09
N GLY A 117 -11.84 -8.65 5.45
CA GLY A 117 -12.91 -7.77 5.93
C GLY A 117 -14.25 -8.49 6.10
N ILE A 118 -14.62 -9.33 5.12
CA ILE A 118 -15.84 -10.15 5.19
C ILE A 118 -15.73 -11.15 6.35
N ILE A 119 -14.62 -11.89 6.42
CA ILE A 119 -14.39 -12.90 7.48
C ILE A 119 -14.48 -12.25 8.85
N PHE A 120 -13.74 -11.16 9.08
CA PHE A 120 -13.71 -10.48 10.38
C PHE A 120 -15.05 -9.85 10.75
N THR A 121 -15.79 -9.29 9.79
CA THR A 121 -17.11 -8.72 10.06
C THR A 121 -18.08 -9.80 10.55
N ILE A 122 -18.09 -10.96 9.89
CA ILE A 122 -18.96 -12.09 10.28
C ILE A 122 -18.52 -12.66 11.64
N SER A 123 -17.22 -12.93 11.82
CA SER A 123 -16.68 -13.44 13.09
C SER A 123 -17.00 -12.51 14.26
N GLN A 124 -16.80 -11.20 14.09
CA GLN A 124 -17.10 -10.21 15.12
C GLN A 124 -18.59 -10.09 15.40
N GLY A 125 -19.46 -10.27 14.40
CA GLY A 125 -20.92 -10.36 14.59
C GLY A 125 -21.29 -11.54 15.50
N GLN A 126 -20.82 -12.74 15.15
CA GLN A 126 -21.08 -13.96 15.93
C GLN A 126 -20.53 -13.88 17.36
N ILE A 127 -19.32 -13.35 17.54
CA ILE A 127 -18.73 -13.16 18.88
C ILE A 127 -19.56 -12.15 19.68
N MET A 128 -20.02 -11.07 19.06
CA MET A 128 -20.81 -10.06 19.73
C MET A 128 -22.19 -10.60 20.15
N ASP A 129 -22.80 -11.47 19.35
CA ASP A 129 -24.11 -12.06 19.64
C ASP A 129 -24.04 -13.08 20.80
N HIS A 130 -22.96 -13.88 20.88
CA HIS A 130 -22.80 -14.92 21.90
C HIS A 130 -22.12 -14.44 23.20
N PHE A 131 -21.11 -13.56 23.10
CA PHE A 131 -20.24 -13.16 24.21
C PHE A 131 -20.29 -11.65 24.51
N GLY A 132 -21.10 -10.90 23.77
CA GLY A 132 -21.29 -9.47 23.97
C GLY A 132 -20.25 -8.58 23.28
N THR A 133 -20.51 -7.28 23.32
CA THR A 133 -19.73 -6.24 22.62
C THR A 133 -18.28 -6.16 23.09
N TRP A 134 -18.01 -6.39 24.37
CA TRP A 134 -16.64 -6.39 24.91
C TRP A 134 -15.76 -7.49 24.31
N ALA A 135 -16.28 -8.71 24.19
CA ALA A 135 -15.56 -9.82 23.58
C ALA A 135 -15.25 -9.55 22.09
N GLY A 136 -16.20 -8.95 21.37
CA GLY A 136 -16.00 -8.54 19.97
C GLY A 136 -14.89 -7.49 19.82
N ASN A 137 -14.82 -6.50 20.72
CA ASN A 137 -13.76 -5.50 20.71
C ASN A 137 -12.39 -6.09 21.09
N ILE A 138 -12.32 -6.99 22.08
CA ILE A 138 -11.08 -7.68 22.45
C ILE A 138 -10.55 -8.53 21.30
N PHE A 139 -11.44 -9.20 20.56
CA PHE A 139 -11.09 -9.94 19.35
C PHE A 139 -10.42 -9.05 18.30
N LEU A 140 -11.02 -7.90 18.00
CA LEU A 140 -10.45 -6.92 17.05
C LEU A 140 -9.12 -6.36 17.55
N CYS A 141 -9.01 -5.99 18.84
CA CYS A 141 -7.76 -5.53 19.44
C CYS A 141 -6.64 -6.58 19.34
N SER A 142 -6.95 -7.84 19.59
CA SER A 142 -5.98 -8.94 19.53
C SER A 142 -5.46 -9.14 18.11
N PHE A 143 -6.35 -9.14 17.11
CA PHE A 143 -5.95 -9.24 15.71
C PHE A 143 -5.16 -8.03 15.23
N LEU A 144 -5.55 -6.82 15.65
CA LEU A 144 -4.80 -5.62 15.33
C LEU A 144 -3.39 -5.64 15.96
N LEU A 145 -3.27 -6.15 17.18
CA LEU A 145 -1.98 -6.33 17.85
C LEU A 145 -1.10 -7.34 17.11
N VAL A 146 -1.65 -8.49 16.71
CA VAL A 146 -0.94 -9.47 15.87
C VAL A 146 -0.50 -8.85 14.55
N GLY A 147 -1.37 -8.09 13.88
CA GLY A 147 -1.03 -7.33 12.67
C GLY A 147 0.10 -6.33 12.91
N THR A 148 0.09 -5.65 14.06
CA THR A 148 1.14 -4.68 14.46
C THR A 148 2.49 -5.38 14.58
N ILE A 149 2.51 -6.53 15.26
CA ILE A 149 3.71 -7.33 15.47
C ILE A 149 4.26 -7.82 14.14
N ILE A 150 3.40 -8.39 13.29
CA ILE A 150 3.79 -8.86 11.96
C ILE A 150 4.40 -7.70 11.16
N THR A 151 3.73 -6.54 11.11
CA THR A 151 4.24 -5.34 10.42
C THR A 151 5.57 -4.86 10.97
N ALA A 152 5.80 -4.94 12.29
CA ALA A 152 7.07 -4.57 12.90
C ALA A 152 8.23 -5.48 12.45
N PHE A 153 7.95 -6.79 12.29
CA PHE A 153 8.92 -7.78 11.84
C PHE A 153 9.17 -7.78 10.32
N ILE A 154 8.34 -7.12 9.51
CA ILE A 154 8.63 -6.93 8.09
C ILE A 154 9.91 -6.11 7.93
N LYS A 155 10.92 -6.68 7.26
CA LYS A 155 12.12 -5.94 6.84
C LYS A 155 11.70 -4.81 5.89
N ALA A 156 12.11 -3.58 6.20
CA ALA A 156 11.99 -2.46 5.25
C ALA A 156 13.11 -2.53 4.22
N ASP A 157 13.13 -3.60 3.43
CA ASP A 157 13.88 -3.57 2.19
C ASP A 157 13.07 -2.74 1.20
N LEU A 158 13.33 -1.44 1.17
CA LEU A 158 12.75 -0.50 0.21
C LEU A 158 13.45 -0.71 -1.14
N ARG A 159 13.04 -1.79 -1.83
CA ARG A 159 13.70 -2.30 -3.04
C ARG A 159 13.75 -1.26 -4.16
N ARG A 160 12.71 -0.41 -4.29
CA ARG A 160 12.68 0.67 -5.27
C ARG A 160 13.63 1.83 -4.93
N GLN A 161 13.77 2.22 -3.65
CA GLN A 161 14.82 3.17 -3.23
C GLN A 161 16.23 2.61 -3.49
N GLN A 162 16.47 1.34 -3.16
CA GLN A 162 17.76 0.68 -3.41
C GLN A 162 18.09 0.64 -4.92
N ALA A 163 17.12 0.32 -5.77
CA ALA A 163 17.31 0.30 -7.22
C ALA A 163 17.64 1.70 -7.80
N ASN A 164 17.00 2.77 -7.30
CA ASN A 164 17.32 4.14 -7.72
C ASN A 164 18.75 4.55 -7.31
N LEU A 165 19.17 4.20 -6.10
CA LEU A 165 20.53 4.47 -5.62
C LEU A 165 21.59 3.71 -6.43
N GLU A 166 21.34 2.43 -6.78
CA GLU A 166 22.24 1.66 -7.64
C GLU A 166 22.35 2.24 -9.05
N SER A 167 21.24 2.73 -9.63
CA SER A 167 21.27 3.37 -10.96
C SER A 167 22.07 4.68 -10.95
N GLU A 168 21.92 5.51 -9.92
CA GLU A 168 22.67 6.77 -9.78
C GLU A 168 24.16 6.51 -9.56
N GLN A 169 24.54 5.53 -8.73
CA GLN A 169 25.93 5.09 -8.59
C GLN A 169 26.53 4.54 -9.89
N THR A 170 25.72 3.83 -10.68
CA THR A 170 26.16 3.25 -11.96
C THR A 170 26.44 4.34 -12.99
N ASP A 171 25.61 5.39 -13.05
CA ASP A 171 25.83 6.52 -13.96
C ASP A 171 27.00 7.41 -13.50
N VAL A 172 27.13 7.71 -12.20
CA VAL A 172 28.30 8.44 -11.67
C VAL A 172 29.60 7.66 -11.96
N SER A 173 29.59 6.33 -11.80
CA SER A 173 30.75 5.48 -12.12
C SER A 173 31.09 5.48 -13.62
N ARG A 174 30.09 5.57 -14.50
CA ARG A 174 30.28 5.71 -15.95
C ARG A 174 30.87 7.07 -16.36
N ASP A 175 30.50 8.13 -15.64
CA ASP A 175 31.00 9.48 -15.91
C ASP A 175 32.43 9.67 -15.37
N VAL A 176 32.76 9.07 -14.22
CA VAL A 176 34.12 9.12 -13.62
C VAL A 176 35.09 8.17 -14.33
N HIS A 177 34.62 7.02 -14.77
CA HIS A 177 35.38 6.06 -15.58
C HIS A 177 34.76 6.01 -16.98
N PRO A 178 35.15 6.92 -17.91
CA PRO A 178 34.60 6.87 -19.25
C PRO A 178 34.94 5.50 -19.83
N ALA A 179 33.90 4.70 -20.08
CA ALA A 179 34.00 3.39 -20.70
C ALA A 179 34.38 3.54 -22.18
N PHE A 180 35.61 3.99 -22.45
CA PHE A 180 36.31 3.82 -23.71
C PHE A 180 36.69 2.35 -23.88
N PRO A 181 35.71 1.42 -24.03
CA PRO A 181 35.62 0.72 -25.31
C PRO A 181 34.21 0.21 -25.71
N LYS A 182 33.15 0.40 -24.90
CA LYS A 182 31.85 -0.27 -25.15
C LYS A 182 31.05 0.37 -26.29
N LEU A 183 31.13 1.69 -26.46
CA LEU A 183 30.44 2.40 -27.56
C LEU A 183 30.93 1.93 -28.93
N SER A 184 32.24 1.67 -29.06
CA SER A 184 32.86 1.16 -30.30
C SER A 184 32.36 -0.25 -30.65
N ALA A 185 32.19 -1.13 -29.66
CA ALA A 185 31.70 -2.49 -29.87
C ALA A 185 30.20 -2.51 -30.24
N THR A 186 29.39 -1.64 -29.64
CA THR A 186 27.96 -1.52 -29.97
C THR A 186 27.75 -0.92 -31.37
N LEU A 187 28.56 0.08 -31.76
CA LEU A 187 28.54 0.62 -33.12
C LEU A 187 28.97 -0.43 -34.14
N ALA A 188 30.07 -1.15 -33.88
CA ALA A 188 30.57 -2.21 -34.77
C ALA A 188 29.53 -3.33 -34.98
N SER A 189 28.83 -3.73 -33.92
CA SER A 189 27.73 -4.70 -33.98
C SER A 189 26.56 -4.22 -34.84
N LYS A 190 26.16 -2.95 -34.71
CA LYS A 190 25.10 -2.36 -35.56
C LYS A 190 25.53 -2.27 -37.03
N VAL A 191 26.77 -1.87 -37.31
CA VAL A 191 27.32 -1.80 -38.67
C VAL A 191 27.38 -3.19 -39.31
N HIS A 192 27.79 -4.21 -38.55
CA HIS A 192 27.83 -5.59 -39.03
C HIS A 192 26.43 -6.14 -39.35
N LYS A 193 25.42 -5.88 -38.50
CA LYS A 193 24.02 -6.25 -38.79
C LYS A 193 23.46 -5.54 -40.02
N LEU A 194 23.82 -4.27 -40.22
CA LEU A 194 23.37 -3.50 -41.38
C LEU A 194 23.99 -4.05 -42.68
N SER A 195 25.28 -4.38 -42.66
CA SER A 195 26.00 -5.02 -43.77
C SER A 195 25.38 -6.37 -44.15
N SER A 196 25.04 -7.21 -43.16
CA SER A 196 24.44 -8.53 -43.44
C SER A 196 23.03 -8.42 -44.03
N LEU A 197 22.24 -7.44 -43.59
CA LEU A 197 20.93 -7.13 -44.17
C LEU A 197 21.04 -6.66 -45.63
N LEU A 198 21.95 -5.74 -45.91
CA LEU A 198 22.19 -5.26 -47.28
C LEU A 198 22.64 -6.41 -48.21
N THR A 199 23.48 -7.31 -47.70
CA THR A 199 23.95 -8.48 -48.47
C THR A 199 22.80 -9.44 -48.78
N ARG A 200 21.90 -9.67 -47.82
CA ARG A 200 20.69 -10.49 -48.01
C ARG A 200 19.70 -9.86 -49.00
N ILE A 201 19.51 -8.54 -48.94
CA ILE A 201 18.66 -7.80 -49.87
C ILE A 201 19.25 -7.84 -51.29
N ALA A 202 20.56 -7.65 -51.44
CA ALA A 202 21.23 -7.74 -52.73
C ALA A 202 21.17 -9.15 -53.34
N ALA A 203 21.29 -10.19 -52.50
CA ALA A 203 21.11 -11.58 -52.94
C ALA A 203 19.67 -11.87 -53.38
N PHE A 204 18.68 -11.38 -52.63
CA PHE A 204 17.26 -11.49 -53.00
C PHE A 204 16.97 -10.83 -54.36
N TRP A 205 17.58 -9.67 -54.63
CA TRP A 205 17.42 -8.96 -55.90
C TRP A 205 18.05 -9.71 -57.08
N LYS A 206 19.17 -10.42 -56.87
CA LYS A 206 19.79 -11.28 -57.90
C LYS A 206 18.98 -12.54 -58.22
N THR A 207 18.12 -12.99 -57.30
CA THR A 207 17.27 -14.18 -57.50
C THR A 207 15.90 -13.85 -58.08
N MET A 208 15.56 -12.58 -58.27
CA MET A 208 14.33 -12.21 -58.95
C MET A 208 14.48 -12.41 -60.47
N PRO A 209 13.60 -13.21 -61.11
CA PRO A 209 13.62 -13.35 -62.55
C PRO A 209 13.31 -11.99 -63.21
N PRO A 210 13.93 -11.67 -64.36
CA PRO A 210 13.58 -10.47 -65.09
C PRO A 210 12.09 -10.51 -65.46
N SER A 211 11.37 -9.45 -65.13
CA SER A 211 9.97 -9.23 -65.53
C SER A 211 9.87 -9.30 -67.05
N THR A 212 9.48 -10.46 -67.59
CA THR A 212 9.07 -10.62 -68.99
C THR A 212 7.80 -9.82 -69.22
N ARG A 213 7.95 -8.67 -69.89
CA ARG A 213 6.94 -8.18 -70.84
C ARG A 213 7.31 -8.71 -72.22
#